data_AF-A0A1I2XR70-F1
#
_entry.id   AF-A0A1I2XR70-F1
#
_cell.length_a   1.000
_cell.length_b   1.000
_cell.length_c   1.000
_cell.angle_alpha   90.00
_cell.angle_beta   90.00
_cell.angle_gamma   90.00
#
_symmetry.space_group_name_H-M   'P 1'
#
loop_
_entity.id
_entity.type
_entity.pdbx_description
1 polymer ?
#
loop_
_entity_poly.entity_id
_entity_poly.type
_entity_poly.pdbx_seq_one_letter_code
_entity_poly.pdbx_strand_id
1 'polypeptide(L)'
;MQRRKFGREFKTEAVRLVRERGVSVAQAARDLDVHETMLHRWVKQAAADPQHAFPGQGQMKPEQIEIDRLRKEVARLKAERDILKKAAAYFARDA
;
A
#
# COMPACT_ATOMS: atom_id res chain seq x y z
N MET A 1 2.08 24.48 11.49
CA MET A 1 2.33 23.36 12.42
C MET A 1 2.85 22.17 11.61
N GLN A 2 4.07 21.71 11.86
CA GLN A 2 4.68 20.59 11.10
C GLN A 2 4.20 19.25 11.67
N ARG A 3 3.66 18.38 10.82
CA ARG A 3 3.17 17.07 11.25
C ARG A 3 4.36 16.15 11.54
N ARG A 4 4.46 15.64 12.77
CA ARG A 4 5.48 14.64 13.16
C ARG A 4 5.39 13.41 12.24
N LYS A 5 6.54 12.96 11.75
CA LYS A 5 6.68 11.75 10.93
C LYS A 5 7.38 10.68 11.78
N PHE A 6 6.81 9.49 11.79
CA PHE A 6 7.36 8.33 12.48
C PHE A 6 7.80 7.29 11.46
N GLY A 7 9.01 6.76 11.63
CA GLY A 7 9.58 5.70 10.79
C GLY A 7 8.84 4.36 10.97
N ARG A 8 9.14 3.39 10.08
CA ARG A 8 8.55 2.05 10.15
C ARG A 8 8.92 1.34 11.45
N GLU A 9 10.21 1.34 11.79
CA GLU A 9 10.73 0.69 13.00
C GLU A 9 10.05 1.19 14.28
N PHE A 10 9.94 2.52 14.43
CA PHE A 10 9.26 3.12 15.57
C PHE A 10 7.80 2.64 15.71
N LYS A 11 7.06 2.60 14.60
CA LYS A 11 5.66 2.14 14.60
C LYS A 11 5.57 0.65 14.91
N THR A 12 6.50 -0.15 14.38
CA THR A 12 6.57 -1.60 14.65
C THR A 12 6.80 -1.86 16.14
N GLU A 13 7.79 -1.21 16.75
CA GLU A 13 8.07 -1.36 18.18
C GLU A 13 6.91 -0.86 19.06
N ALA A 14 6.26 0.24 18.67
CA ALA A 14 5.08 0.74 19.37
C ALA A 14 3.93 -0.28 19.36
N VAL A 15 3.68 -0.94 18.23
CA VAL A 15 2.69 -2.02 18.13
C VAL A 15 3.13 -3.24 18.95
N ARG A 16 4.42 -3.57 18.93
CA ARG A 16 5.00 -4.69 19.68
C ARG A 16 4.78 -4.54 21.19
N LEU A 17 4.96 -3.33 21.72
CA LEU A 17 4.71 -2.99 23.12
C LEU A 17 3.26 -3.33 23.53
N VAL A 18 2.30 -3.05 22.65
CA VAL A 18 0.88 -3.31 22.91
C VAL A 18 0.53 -4.80 22.75
N ARG A 19 0.94 -5.41 21.62
CA ARG A 19 0.49 -6.76 21.24
C ARG A 19 1.26 -7.88 21.93
N GLU A 20 2.56 -7.72 22.10
CA GLU A 20 3.43 -8.77 22.65
C GLU A 20 3.69 -8.58 24.14
N ARG A 21 3.87 -7.33 24.58
CA ARG A 21 4.18 -7.03 25.99
C ARG A 21 2.93 -6.71 26.83
N GLY A 22 1.75 -6.70 26.21
CA GLY A 22 0.47 -6.51 26.89
C GLY A 22 0.25 -5.10 27.48
N VAL A 23 1.04 -4.11 27.07
CA VAL A 23 0.87 -2.74 27.54
C VAL A 23 -0.40 -2.15 26.94
N SER A 24 -1.22 -1.50 27.76
CA SER A 24 -2.43 -0.83 27.27
C SER A 24 -2.08 0.27 26.26
N VAL A 25 -2.95 0.50 25.27
CA VAL A 25 -2.74 1.54 24.25
C VAL A 25 -2.58 2.92 24.90
N ALA A 26 -3.37 3.22 25.93
CA ALA A 26 -3.28 4.47 26.69
C ALA A 26 -1.93 4.67 27.41
N GLN A 27 -1.36 3.62 27.98
CA GLN A 27 -0.05 3.68 28.62
C GLN A 27 1.06 3.83 27.58
N ALA A 28 1.04 2.99 26.55
CA ALA A 28 2.00 3.02 25.46
C ALA A 28 2.02 4.39 24.74
N ALA A 29 0.85 4.99 24.54
CA ALA A 29 0.71 6.31 23.92
C ALA A 29 1.38 7.41 24.75
N ARG A 30 1.21 7.37 26.08
CA ARG A 30 1.85 8.31 27.01
C ARG A 30 3.37 8.12 27.03
N ASP A 31 3.84 6.88 27.13
CA ASP A 31 5.28 6.57 27.22
C ASP A 31 6.04 6.95 25.94
N LEU A 32 5.39 6.82 24.79
CA LEU A 32 5.98 7.11 23.47
C LEU A 32 5.73 8.55 23.00
N ASP A 33 5.02 9.36 23.79
CA ASP A 33 4.57 10.71 23.42
C ASP A 33 3.89 10.74 22.04
N VAL A 34 2.89 9.86 21.86
CA VAL A 34 2.08 9.76 20.65
C VAL A 34 0.60 9.83 21.00
N HIS A 35 -0.20 10.36 20.08
CA HIS A 35 -1.64 10.41 20.27
C HIS A 35 -2.25 9.00 20.26
N GLU A 36 -3.11 8.68 21.22
CA GLU A 36 -3.67 7.33 21.42
C GLU A 36 -4.40 6.80 20.18
N THR A 37 -5.20 7.66 19.52
CA THR A 37 -5.90 7.30 18.27
C THR A 37 -4.94 6.91 17.14
N MET A 38 -3.73 7.48 17.12
CA MET A 38 -2.71 7.14 16.14
C MET A 38 -2.12 5.76 16.44
N LEU A 39 -1.88 5.45 17.72
CA LEU A 39 -1.40 4.14 18.13
C LEU A 39 -2.44 3.04 17.89
N HIS A 40 -3.73 3.29 18.17
CA HIS A 40 -4.83 2.39 17.79
C HIS A 40 -4.83 2.09 16.29
N ARG A 41 -4.66 3.13 15.46
CA ARG A 41 -4.57 2.96 14.01
C ARG A 41 -3.38 2.09 13.61
N TRP A 42 -2.22 2.25 14.24
CA TRP A 42 -1.05 1.44 13.96
C TRP A 42 -1.25 -0.02 14.35
N VAL A 43 -1.84 -0.28 15.52
CA VAL A 43 -2.19 -1.64 15.96
C VAL A 43 -3.14 -2.30 14.97
N LYS A 44 -4.20 -1.59 14.53
CA LYS A 44 -5.13 -2.11 13.52
C LYS A 44 -4.45 -2.38 12.18
N GLN A 45 -3.59 -1.47 11.72
CA GLN A 45 -2.86 -1.64 10.46
C GLN A 45 -1.92 -2.86 10.50
N ALA A 46 -1.20 -3.04 11.60
CA ALA A 46 -0.30 -4.17 11.80
C ALA A 46 -1.05 -5.49 12.04
N ALA A 47 -2.29 -5.46 12.53
CA ALA A 47 -3.13 -6.65 12.64
C ALA A 47 -3.67 -7.11 11.27
N ALA A 48 -3.98 -6.16 10.38
CA ALA A 48 -4.52 -6.48 9.06
C ALA A 48 -3.47 -7.03 8.10
N ASP A 49 -2.24 -6.53 8.15
CA ASP A 49 -1.15 -6.92 7.26
C ASP A 49 0.20 -6.64 7.94
N PRO A 50 0.69 -7.56 8.79
CA PRO A 50 1.92 -7.36 9.56
C PRO A 50 3.15 -7.14 8.68
N GLN A 51 3.21 -7.82 7.53
CA GLN A 51 4.40 -7.87 6.68
C GLN A 51 4.56 -6.59 5.86
N HIS A 52 3.46 -6.02 5.36
CA HIS A 52 3.46 -4.76 4.62
C HIS A 52 2.90 -3.58 5.43
N ALA A 53 2.86 -3.70 6.76
CA ALA A 53 2.53 -2.59 7.64
C ALA A 53 3.55 -1.45 7.48
N PHE A 54 3.02 -0.22 7.45
CA PHE A 54 3.80 1.03 7.41
C PHE A 54 4.76 1.15 6.21
N PRO A 55 4.29 1.06 4.95
CA PRO A 55 5.16 1.13 3.77
C PRO A 55 5.85 2.51 3.58
N GLY A 56 5.42 3.54 4.31
CA GLY A 56 5.90 4.91 4.15
C GLY A 56 4.95 5.76 3.31
N GLN A 57 5.28 7.05 3.15
CA GLN A 57 4.52 7.96 2.29
C GLN A 57 4.89 7.70 0.83
N GLY A 58 3.89 7.50 -0.04
CA GLY A 58 4.10 7.31 -1.49
C GLY A 58 4.55 5.91 -1.91
N GLN A 59 4.72 4.98 -0.98
CA GLN A 59 5.09 3.59 -1.29
C GLN A 59 3.83 2.76 -1.48
N MET A 60 3.63 2.25 -2.69
CA MET A 60 2.56 1.31 -3.02
C MET A 60 2.89 -0.05 -2.41
N LYS A 61 1.85 -0.78 -1.96
CA LYS A 61 2.02 -2.19 -1.59
C LYS A 61 2.55 -2.98 -2.80
N PRO A 62 3.32 -4.06 -2.60
CA PRO A 62 3.78 -4.90 -3.70
C PRO A 62 2.64 -5.36 -4.63
N GLU A 63 1.51 -5.76 -4.05
CA GLU A 63 0.29 -6.11 -4.79
C GLU A 63 -0.21 -4.96 -5.66
N GLN A 64 -0.17 -3.73 -5.15
CA GLN A 64 -0.63 -2.55 -5.87
C GLN A 64 0.32 -2.17 -7.01
N ILE A 65 1.62 -2.41 -6.85
CA ILE A 65 2.63 -2.26 -7.91
C ILE A 65 2.34 -3.26 -9.04
N GLU A 66 2.08 -4.52 -8.70
CA GLU A 66 1.78 -5.55 -9.70
C GLU A 66 0.45 -5.28 -10.42
N ILE A 67 -0.57 -4.81 -9.70
CA ILE A 67 -1.84 -4.37 -10.32
C ILE A 67 -1.61 -3.25 -11.32
N ASP A 68 -0.77 -2.25 -11.00
CA ASP A 68 -0.47 -1.15 -11.93
C ASP A 68 0.30 -1.65 -13.16
N ARG A 69 1.27 -2.54 -12.96
CA ARG A 69 2.02 -3.19 -14.04
C ARG A 69 1.08 -3.96 -14.98
N LEU A 70 0.21 -4.80 -14.43
CA LEU A 70 -0.75 -5.59 -15.20
C LEU A 70 -1.73 -4.70 -15.95
N ARG A 71 -2.20 -3.60 -15.34
CA ARG A 71 -3.07 -2.63 -16.03
C ARG A 71 -2.40 -2.00 -17.24
N LYS A 72 -1.12 -1.62 -17.12
CA LYS A 72 -0.34 -1.08 -18.24
C LYS A 72 -0.17 -2.12 -19.35
N GLU A 73 0.14 -3.35 -19.00
CA GLU A 73 0.29 -4.43 -19.98
C GLU A 73 -1.03 -4.73 -20.70
N VAL A 74 -2.15 -4.80 -19.97
CA VAL A 74 -3.47 -4.98 -20.59
C VAL A 74 -3.82 -3.81 -21.53
N ALA A 75 -3.48 -2.57 -21.15
CA ALA A 75 -3.72 -1.42 -22.01
C ALA A 75 -2.90 -1.50 -23.31
N ARG A 76 -1.62 -1.88 -23.21
CA ARG A 76 -0.74 -2.10 -24.36
C ARG A 76 -1.26 -3.19 -25.28
N LEU A 77 -1.56 -4.38 -24.74
CA LEU A 77 -2.05 -5.52 -25.50
C LEU A 77 -3.38 -5.21 -26.21
N LYS A 78 -4.28 -4.46 -25.55
CA LYS A 78 -5.53 -4.00 -26.18
C LYS A 78 -5.27 -3.09 -27.37
N ALA A 79 -4.32 -2.16 -27.25
CA ALA A 79 -3.95 -1.26 -28.33
C ALA A 79 -3.33 -2.00 -29.51
N GLU A 80 -2.38 -2.90 -29.26
CA GLU A 80 -1.75 -3.75 -30.29
C GLU A 80 -2.81 -4.58 -31.03
N ARG A 81 -3.70 -5.26 -30.29
CA ARG A 81 -4.83 -5.99 -30.87
C ARG A 81 -5.73 -5.11 -31.73
N ASP A 82 -6.03 -3.88 -31.29
CA ASP A 82 -6.90 -2.98 -32.04
C ASP A 82 -6.25 -2.48 -33.33
N ILE A 83 -4.94 -2.25 -33.33
CA ILE A 83 -4.18 -1.93 -34.54
C ILE A 83 -4.24 -3.09 -35.52
N LEU A 84 -3.99 -4.32 -35.05
CA LEU A 84 -4.05 -5.52 -35.89
C LEU A 84 -5.45 -5.75 -36.48
N LYS A 85 -6.50 -5.55 -35.67
CA LYS A 85 -7.89 -5.64 -36.16
C LYS A 85 -8.20 -4.60 -37.24
N LYS A 86 -7.74 -3.36 -37.06
CA LYS A 86 -7.90 -2.30 -38.07
C LYS A 86 -7.14 -2.62 -39.36
N ALA A 87 -5.92 -3.12 -39.26
CA ALA A 87 -5.12 -3.52 -40.40
C ALA A 87 -5.79 -4.69 -41.16
N ALA A 88 -6.22 -5.73 -40.46
CA ALA A 88 -6.93 -6.86 -41.07
C ALA A 88 -8.21 -6.42 -41.79
N ALA A 89 -8.99 -5.52 -41.18
CA ALA A 89 -10.19 -4.96 -41.80
C ALA A 89 -9.89 -4.10 -43.02
N TYR A 90 -8.76 -3.38 -43.04
CA TYR A 90 -8.30 -2.63 -44.20
C TYR A 90 -7.94 -3.57 -45.35
N PHE A 91 -7.09 -4.57 -45.12
CA PHE A 91 -6.68 -5.52 -46.16
C PHE A 91 -7.83 -6.38 -46.70
N ALA A 92 -8.82 -6.73 -45.87
CA ALA A 92 -10.00 -7.48 -46.30
C ALA A 92 -10.97 -6.67 -47.19
N ARG A 93 -10.81 -5.33 -47.27
CA ARG A 93 -11.62 -4.47 -48.14
C ARG A 93 -11.00 -4.27 -49.53
N ASP A 94 -9.69 -4.45 -49.65
CA ASP A 94 -8.92 -4.30 -50.89
C ASP A 94 -8.71 -5.64 -51.63
N ALA A 95 -9.26 -6.75 -51.10
CA ALA A 95 -9.26 -8.10 -51.69
C ALA A 95 -10.63 -8.45 -52.25
#